data_AF-A0A973BVY3-F1
#
_entry.id   AF-A0A973BVY3-F1
#
_cell.length_a   1.000
_cell.length_b   1.000
_cell.length_c   1.000
_cell.angle_alpha   90.00
_cell.angle_beta   90.00
_cell.angle_gamma   90.00
#
_symmetry.space_group_name_H-M   'P 1'
#
loop_
_entity.id
_entity.type
_entity.pdbx_description
1 polymer ?
#
loop_
_entity_poly.entity_id
_entity_poly.type
_entity_poly.pdbx_seq_one_letter_code
_entity_poly.pdbx_strand_id
1 'polypeptide(L)'
;MRTHVLVDLDGTISDSSVGIARSLQHAFRTCGYRPPTDAEVRAAIGPPFEITFPKMGIPERDIERVITAYRQRYEDIGLFENEMYDGIGAMLTELGEQYTLALATAKPQHSAVRITEHFGLTDHFAYQAGASPEVASGRRTKADVIGHAFDQLGIDAGGHVVMLGDRDHDVEGATAHGIDCIGVTWGFGSPAELRDAGAVAVVDRPSDVAAAVSATYRSGQR
;
A
#
# COMPACT_ATOMS: atom_id res chain seq x y z
N MET A 1 -4.87 15.04 -21.87
CA MET A 1 -4.42 14.89 -20.47
C MET A 1 -4.05 13.43 -20.29
N ARG A 2 -2.87 13.10 -19.73
CA ARG A 2 -2.54 11.70 -19.41
C ARG A 2 -3.43 11.24 -18.25
N THR A 3 -3.89 9.99 -18.28
CA THR A 3 -4.61 9.35 -17.16
C THR A 3 -3.62 8.95 -16.06
N HIS A 4 -4.12 8.64 -14.86
CA HIS A 4 -3.27 8.46 -13.66
C HIS A 4 -3.38 7.05 -13.10
N VAL A 5 -2.26 6.45 -12.71
CA VAL A 5 -2.26 5.18 -11.98
C VAL A 5 -1.73 5.42 -10.58
N LEU A 6 -2.57 5.14 -9.58
CA LEU A 6 -2.15 5.10 -8.19
C LEU A 6 -1.63 3.69 -7.88
N VAL A 7 -0.51 3.59 -7.19
CA VAL A 7 0.16 2.31 -6.90
C VAL A 7 0.39 2.20 -5.40
N ASP A 8 -0.01 1.08 -4.78
CA ASP A 8 0.39 0.81 -3.40
C ASP A 8 1.86 0.39 -3.29
N LEU A 9 2.41 0.40 -2.08
CA LEU A 9 3.79 0.08 -1.78
C LEU A 9 3.96 -1.36 -1.26
N ASP A 10 3.55 -1.59 -0.01
CA ASP A 10 3.71 -2.86 0.68
C ASP A 10 2.79 -3.90 0.03
N GLY A 11 3.33 -5.02 -0.48
CA GLY A 11 2.52 -6.06 -1.14
C GLY A 11 2.30 -5.85 -2.64
N THR A 12 2.53 -4.64 -3.14
CA THR A 12 2.41 -4.32 -4.57
C THR A 12 3.77 -4.07 -5.22
N ILE A 13 4.59 -3.16 -4.68
CA ILE A 13 5.95 -2.85 -5.16
C ILE A 13 7.00 -3.72 -4.46
N SER A 14 6.84 -3.95 -3.16
CA SER A 14 7.87 -4.61 -2.35
C SER A 14 7.29 -5.59 -1.33
N ASP A 15 7.98 -6.70 -1.10
CA ASP A 15 7.77 -7.59 0.03
C ASP A 15 8.48 -7.03 1.27
N SER A 16 7.73 -6.28 2.07
CA SER A 16 8.20 -5.70 3.33
C SER A 16 7.97 -6.61 4.54
N SER A 17 7.56 -7.86 4.33
CA SER A 17 7.12 -8.75 5.41
C SER A 17 8.22 -9.05 6.42
N VAL A 18 9.48 -9.20 5.99
CA VAL A 18 10.61 -9.50 6.87
C VAL A 18 10.84 -8.36 7.86
N GLY A 19 10.93 -7.13 7.36
CA GLY A 19 11.15 -5.95 8.19
C GLY A 19 10.00 -5.66 9.15
N ILE A 20 8.76 -5.83 8.69
CA ILE A 20 7.57 -5.69 9.53
C ILE A 20 7.54 -6.79 10.60
N ALA A 21 7.79 -8.05 10.23
CA ALA A 21 7.75 -9.19 11.15
C ALA A 21 8.79 -9.06 12.27
N ARG A 22 10.04 -8.78 11.92
CA ARG A 22 11.12 -8.63 12.90
C ARG A 22 10.85 -7.46 13.85
N SER A 23 10.27 -6.38 13.35
CA SER A 23 9.94 -5.18 14.13
C SER A 23 8.74 -5.42 15.06
N LEU A 24 7.69 -6.11 14.59
CA LEU A 24 6.56 -6.49 15.42
C LEU A 24 6.96 -7.51 16.50
N GLN A 25 7.72 -8.53 16.13
CA GLN A 25 8.22 -9.52 17.07
C GLN A 25 9.11 -8.89 18.14
N HIS A 26 9.93 -7.90 17.77
CA HIS A 26 10.68 -7.09 18.73
C HIS A 26 9.74 -6.33 19.68
N ALA A 27 8.79 -5.56 19.13
CA ALA A 27 7.85 -4.76 19.91
C ALA A 27 7.03 -5.60 20.89
N PHE A 28 6.50 -6.73 20.43
CA PHE A 28 5.70 -7.63 21.27
C PHE A 28 6.54 -8.20 22.43
N ARG A 29 7.79 -8.64 22.18
CA ARG A 29 8.70 -9.05 23.27
C ARG A 29 8.98 -7.93 24.25
N THR A 30 9.31 -6.74 23.74
CA THR A 30 9.63 -5.56 24.55
C THR A 30 8.46 -5.14 25.44
N CYS A 31 7.22 -5.29 24.95
CA CYS A 31 6.01 -4.95 25.70
C CYS A 31 5.41 -6.11 26.50
N GLY A 32 6.04 -7.29 26.53
CA GLY A 32 5.61 -8.45 27.32
C GLY A 32 4.48 -9.28 26.72
N TYR A 33 4.26 -9.21 25.40
CA TYR A 33 3.27 -10.02 24.68
C TYR A 33 3.92 -11.19 23.93
N ARG A 34 3.11 -12.20 23.58
CA ARG A 34 3.52 -13.30 22.69
C ARG A 34 3.85 -12.74 21.30
N PRO A 35 5.07 -12.90 20.78
CA PRO A 35 5.40 -12.44 19.44
C PRO A 35 4.55 -13.15 18.37
N PRO A 36 4.07 -12.42 17.34
CA PRO A 36 3.35 -13.04 16.25
C PRO A 36 4.29 -13.89 15.39
N THR A 37 3.75 -14.97 14.83
CA THR A 37 4.40 -15.74 13.77
C THR A 37 4.46 -14.94 12.47
N ASP A 38 5.34 -15.32 11.56
CA ASP A 38 5.46 -14.64 10.25
C ASP A 38 4.16 -14.72 9.45
N ALA A 39 3.39 -15.80 9.58
CA ALA A 39 2.07 -15.94 8.95
C ALA A 39 1.03 -14.98 9.55
N GLU A 40 1.01 -14.82 10.88
CA GLU A 40 0.14 -13.83 11.55
C GLU A 40 0.52 -12.40 11.16
N VAL A 41 1.82 -12.13 10.99
CA VAL A 41 2.29 -10.84 10.49
C VAL A 41 1.84 -10.63 9.04
N ARG A 42 2.03 -11.61 8.16
CA ARG A 42 1.67 -11.46 6.73
C ARG A 42 0.19 -11.14 6.56
N ALA A 43 -0.70 -11.79 7.31
CA ALA A 43 -2.13 -11.49 7.30
C ALA A 43 -2.48 -10.09 7.86
N ALA A 44 -1.58 -9.52 8.67
CA ALA A 44 -1.73 -8.22 9.32
C ALA A 44 -1.17 -7.04 8.51
N ILE A 45 -0.44 -7.27 7.40
CA ILE A 45 0.15 -6.20 6.58
C ILE A 45 -0.91 -5.62 5.64
N GLY A 46 -1.16 -4.31 5.75
CA GLY A 46 -2.12 -3.58 4.91
C GLY A 46 -2.97 -2.63 5.77
N PRO A 47 -3.81 -3.16 6.69
CA PRO A 47 -4.57 -2.31 7.60
C PRO A 47 -3.68 -1.59 8.63
N PRO A 48 -4.11 -0.40 9.12
CA PRO A 48 -3.47 0.28 10.24
C PRO A 48 -3.36 -0.58 11.49
N PHE A 49 -2.29 -0.40 12.27
CA PHE A 49 -2.05 -1.19 13.48
C PHE A 49 -3.14 -1.02 14.54
N GLU A 50 -3.83 0.11 14.58
CA GLU A 50 -4.96 0.35 15.49
C GLU A 50 -6.15 -0.58 15.20
N ILE A 51 -6.27 -1.06 13.95
CA ILE A 51 -7.27 -2.05 13.54
C ILE A 51 -6.74 -3.47 13.78
N THR A 52 -5.45 -3.69 13.55
CA THR A 52 -4.85 -5.02 13.57
C THR A 52 -4.47 -5.50 14.98
N PHE A 53 -3.90 -4.62 15.82
CA PHE A 53 -3.40 -4.97 17.16
C PHE A 53 -4.48 -5.50 18.11
N PRO A 54 -5.72 -4.97 18.14
CA PRO A 54 -6.81 -5.59 18.90
C PRO A 54 -7.06 -7.05 18.52
N LYS A 55 -7.02 -7.37 17.22
CA LYS A 55 -7.19 -8.74 16.71
C LYS A 55 -6.03 -9.66 17.09
N MET A 56 -4.85 -9.08 17.38
CA MET A 56 -3.66 -9.78 17.86
C MET A 56 -3.59 -9.87 19.40
N GLY A 57 -4.63 -9.44 20.10
CA GLY A 57 -4.72 -9.51 21.56
C GLY A 57 -4.04 -8.37 22.32
N ILE A 58 -3.71 -7.27 21.64
CA ILE A 58 -3.20 -6.06 22.29
C ILE A 58 -4.39 -5.19 22.73
N PRO A 59 -4.53 -4.87 24.03
CA PRO A 59 -5.61 -4.00 24.49
C PRO A 59 -5.38 -2.56 24.03
N GLU A 60 -6.46 -1.81 23.81
CA GLU A 60 -6.42 -0.43 23.29
C GLU A 60 -5.43 0.48 24.04
N ARG A 61 -5.41 0.40 25.37
CA ARG A 61 -4.51 1.17 26.24
C ARG A 61 -3.01 0.95 25.98
N ASP A 62 -2.64 -0.16 25.34
CA ASP A 62 -1.25 -0.54 25.08
C ASP A 62 -0.86 -0.38 23.60
N ILE A 63 -1.80 -0.03 22.70
CA ILE A 63 -1.54 0.11 21.26
C ILE A 63 -0.42 1.11 20.99
N GLU A 64 -0.50 2.32 21.52
CA GLU A 64 0.52 3.37 21.31
C GLU A 64 1.91 2.93 21.80
N ARG A 65 1.95 2.21 22.93
CA ARG A 65 3.19 1.67 23.50
C ARG A 65 3.82 0.64 22.56
N VAL A 66 3.01 -0.26 22.00
CA VAL A 66 3.48 -1.29 21.04
C VAL A 66 3.91 -0.65 19.72
N ILE A 67 3.16 0.34 19.20
CA ILE A 67 3.54 1.09 17.99
C ILE A 67 4.88 1.81 18.21
N THR A 68 5.09 2.40 19.39
CA THR A 68 6.35 3.07 19.72
C THR A 68 7.52 2.10 19.70
N ALA A 69 7.39 0.94 20.36
CA ALA A 69 8.43 -0.09 20.36
C ALA A 69 8.69 -0.69 18.96
N TYR A 70 7.64 -0.78 18.12
CA TYR A 70 7.78 -1.18 16.72
C TYR A 70 8.62 -0.16 15.94
N ARG A 71 8.30 1.13 16.04
CA ARG A 71 8.97 2.20 15.29
C ARG A 71 10.46 2.32 15.64
N GLN A 72 10.82 2.11 16.91
CA GLN A 72 12.22 2.11 17.39
C GLN A 72 13.12 1.16 16.62
N ARG A 73 12.61 0.02 16.15
CA ARG A 73 13.37 -0.90 15.30
C ARG A 73 13.07 -0.68 13.82
N TYR A 74 11.83 -0.40 13.48
CA TYR A 74 11.39 -0.33 12.09
C TYR A 74 12.07 0.82 11.34
N GLU A 75 12.11 2.02 11.92
CA GLU A 75 12.56 3.21 11.20
C GLU A 75 14.05 3.17 10.82
N ASP A 76 14.88 2.46 11.58
CA ASP A 76 16.33 2.37 11.35
C ASP A 76 16.75 1.07 10.64
N ILE A 77 16.08 -0.05 10.92
CA ILE A 77 16.48 -1.38 10.44
C ILE A 77 15.37 -2.00 9.60
N GLY A 78 14.17 -2.13 10.16
CA GLY A 78 13.07 -2.86 9.53
C GLY A 78 12.61 -2.27 8.18
N LEU A 79 12.77 -0.97 7.98
CA LEU A 79 12.41 -0.27 6.75
C LEU A 79 13.22 -0.78 5.54
N PHE A 80 14.46 -1.20 5.78
CA PHE A 80 15.40 -1.69 4.75
C PHE A 80 15.50 -3.21 4.70
N GLU A 81 14.86 -3.93 5.62
CA GLU A 81 14.63 -5.37 5.50
C GLU A 81 13.42 -5.63 4.58
N ASN A 82 13.55 -5.15 3.33
CA ASN A 82 12.50 -5.03 2.34
C ASN A 82 13.07 -5.31 0.95
N GLU A 83 12.34 -6.04 0.11
CA GLU A 83 12.79 -6.44 -1.23
C GLU A 83 11.74 -6.08 -2.28
N MET A 84 12.15 -5.54 -3.42
CA MET A 84 11.22 -5.34 -4.54
C MET A 84 10.83 -6.68 -5.15
N TYR A 85 9.56 -6.82 -5.55
CA TYR A 85 9.15 -7.98 -6.34
C TYR A 85 9.82 -7.95 -7.73
N ASP A 86 10.06 -9.14 -8.29
CA ASP A 86 10.66 -9.29 -9.61
C ASP A 86 9.79 -8.62 -10.69
N GLY A 87 10.41 -7.76 -11.51
CA GLY A 87 9.74 -7.09 -12.65
C GLY A 87 9.07 -5.76 -12.34
N ILE A 88 9.06 -5.30 -11.09
CA ILE A 88 8.40 -4.04 -10.69
C ILE A 88 9.01 -2.81 -11.38
N GLY A 89 10.34 -2.73 -11.50
CA GLY A 89 10.99 -1.62 -12.21
C GLY A 89 10.58 -1.55 -13.69
N ALA A 90 10.46 -2.70 -14.36
CA ALA A 90 9.99 -2.76 -15.75
C ALA A 90 8.52 -2.35 -15.86
N MET A 91 7.67 -2.85 -14.95
CA MET A 91 6.25 -2.47 -14.86
C MET A 91 6.07 -0.96 -14.69
N LEU A 92 6.78 -0.33 -13.75
CA LEU A 92 6.69 1.12 -13.50
C LEU A 92 7.23 1.93 -14.69
N THR A 93 8.26 1.44 -15.37
CA THR A 93 8.79 2.08 -16.59
C THR A 93 7.73 2.06 -17.70
N GLU A 94 7.17 0.88 -18.00
CA GLU A 94 6.16 0.72 -19.05
C GLU A 94 4.90 1.54 -18.79
N LEU A 95 4.42 1.56 -17.53
CA LEU A 95 3.29 2.40 -17.15
C LEU A 95 3.60 3.90 -17.30
N GLY A 96 4.80 4.34 -16.92
CA GLY A 96 5.23 5.75 -17.00
C GLY A 96 5.35 6.30 -18.43
N GLU A 97 5.48 5.44 -19.43
CA GLU A 97 5.46 5.85 -20.84
C GLU A 97 4.09 6.43 -21.25
N GLN A 98 3.00 5.94 -20.65
CA GLN A 98 1.62 6.27 -21.03
C GLN A 98 0.85 7.06 -19.96
N TYR A 99 1.18 6.86 -18.68
CA TYR A 99 0.42 7.34 -17.55
C TYR A 99 1.25 8.21 -16.61
N THR A 100 0.58 9.02 -15.79
CA THR A 100 1.21 9.67 -14.63
C THR A 100 1.06 8.74 -13.43
N LEU A 101 2.16 8.37 -12.79
CA LEU A 101 2.12 7.47 -11.63
C LEU A 101 2.18 8.27 -10.33
N ALA A 102 1.47 7.81 -9.31
CA ALA A 102 1.63 8.28 -7.95
C ALA A 102 1.54 7.13 -6.95
N LEU A 103 2.27 7.23 -5.85
CA LEU A 103 2.17 6.27 -4.76
C LEU A 103 0.95 6.61 -3.90
N ALA A 104 0.17 5.60 -3.49
CA ALA A 104 -0.95 5.77 -2.56
C ALA A 104 -0.95 4.64 -1.52
N THR A 105 -0.27 4.86 -0.40
CA THR A 105 -0.03 3.82 0.61
C THR A 105 -0.53 4.17 2.01
N ALA A 106 -1.00 3.16 2.76
CA ALA A 106 -1.33 3.30 4.19
C ALA A 106 -0.08 3.43 5.08
N LYS A 107 1.12 3.26 4.51
CA LYS A 107 2.38 3.51 5.20
C LYS A 107 2.56 5.02 5.50
N PRO A 108 3.15 5.40 6.64
CA PRO A 108 3.51 6.79 6.89
C PRO A 108 4.34 7.40 5.74
N GLN A 109 3.96 8.59 5.29
CA GLN A 109 4.55 9.20 4.08
C GLN A 109 6.08 9.30 4.14
N HIS A 110 6.64 9.72 5.28
CA HIS A 110 8.10 9.81 5.45
C HIS A 110 8.81 8.45 5.27
N SER A 111 8.18 7.34 5.69
CA SER A 111 8.71 5.99 5.51
C SER A 111 8.60 5.55 4.05
N ALA A 112 7.48 5.85 3.39
CA ALA A 112 7.28 5.53 1.98
C ALA A 112 8.32 6.21 1.09
N VAL A 113 8.58 7.51 1.31
CA VAL A 113 9.62 8.27 0.59
C VAL A 113 11.01 7.67 0.77
N ARG A 114 11.38 7.28 1.99
CA ARG A 114 12.67 6.63 2.26
C ARG A 114 12.80 5.28 1.55
N ILE A 115 11.72 4.52 1.44
CA ILE A 115 11.72 3.22 0.75
C ILE A 115 11.86 3.40 -0.76
N THR A 116 11.09 4.32 -1.36
CA THR A 116 11.21 4.57 -2.80
C THR A 116 12.57 5.14 -3.16
N GLU A 117 13.15 6.00 -2.33
CA GLU A 117 14.52 6.49 -2.49
C GLU A 117 15.54 5.34 -2.41
N HIS A 118 15.41 4.46 -1.42
CA HIS A 118 16.28 3.30 -1.26
C HIS A 118 16.26 2.37 -2.49
N PHE A 119 15.08 2.18 -3.08
CA PHE A 119 14.92 1.36 -4.29
C PHE A 119 15.20 2.11 -5.60
N GLY A 120 15.52 3.41 -5.56
CA GLY A 120 15.72 4.23 -6.75
C GLY A 120 14.46 4.48 -7.57
N LEU A 121 13.29 4.43 -6.92
CA LEU A 121 11.97 4.57 -7.56
C LEU A 121 11.39 5.99 -7.48
N THR A 122 12.05 6.93 -6.81
CA THR A 122 11.53 8.29 -6.57
C THR A 122 11.05 8.97 -7.85
N ASP A 123 11.83 8.87 -8.93
CA ASP A 123 11.55 9.56 -10.19
C ASP A 123 10.43 8.91 -11.02
N HIS A 124 9.94 7.73 -10.65
CA HIS A 124 8.78 7.11 -11.29
C HIS A 124 7.46 7.78 -10.88
N PHE A 125 7.41 8.44 -9.71
CA PHE A 125 6.17 8.94 -9.14
C PHE A 125 6.11 10.47 -9.17
N ALA A 126 5.04 11.01 -9.76
CA ALA A 126 4.75 12.44 -9.73
C ALA A 126 4.45 12.93 -8.30
N TYR A 127 3.87 12.06 -7.47
CA TYR A 127 3.67 12.32 -6.05
C TYR A 127 3.69 11.02 -5.24
N GLN A 128 4.10 11.10 -3.98
CA GLN A 128 4.13 9.96 -3.07
C GLN A 128 3.21 10.22 -1.86
N ALA A 129 1.96 9.77 -1.96
CA ALA A 129 0.97 9.91 -0.91
C ALA A 129 1.10 8.77 0.11
N GLY A 130 1.26 9.14 1.37
CA GLY A 130 1.24 8.22 2.49
C GLY A 130 0.36 8.70 3.63
N ALA A 131 0.11 7.80 4.59
CA ALA A 131 -0.62 8.11 5.80
C ALA A 131 0.07 9.19 6.63
N SER A 132 -0.72 9.97 7.37
CA SER A 132 -0.20 10.93 8.33
C SER A 132 0.28 10.20 9.59
N PRO A 133 1.40 10.65 10.20
CA PRO A 133 1.88 10.05 11.45
C PRO A 133 0.96 10.32 12.66
N GLU A 134 0.12 11.37 12.58
CA GLU A 134 -0.79 11.81 13.62
C GLU A 134 -2.08 10.95 13.65
N VAL A 135 -2.43 10.44 14.83
CA VAL A 135 -3.58 9.55 15.03
C VAL A 135 -4.91 10.31 15.11
N ALA A 136 -4.92 11.53 15.65
CA ALA A 136 -6.14 12.24 16.01
C ALA A 136 -6.82 13.04 14.88
N SER A 137 -6.12 13.38 13.80
CA SER A 137 -6.65 14.24 12.72
C SER A 137 -6.02 13.97 11.34
N GLY A 138 -5.43 12.79 11.15
CA GLY A 138 -4.58 12.49 10.01
C GLY A 138 -5.26 11.71 8.87
N ARG A 139 -4.53 11.52 7.77
CA ARG A 139 -4.85 10.57 6.71
C ARG A 139 -4.63 9.15 7.23
N ARG A 140 -5.70 8.38 7.44
CA ARG A 140 -5.63 7.07 8.15
C ARG A 140 -6.01 5.90 7.27
N THR A 141 -7.01 6.08 6.41
CA THR A 141 -7.53 5.05 5.53
C THR A 141 -6.91 5.16 4.15
N LYS A 142 -7.03 4.09 3.35
CA LYS A 142 -6.65 4.14 1.94
C LYS A 142 -7.45 5.21 1.18
N ALA A 143 -8.74 5.38 1.50
CA ALA A 143 -9.56 6.45 0.93
C ALA A 143 -8.99 7.84 1.24
N ASP A 144 -8.56 8.11 2.47
CA ASP A 144 -7.95 9.41 2.82
C ASP A 144 -6.65 9.65 2.04
N VAL A 145 -5.83 8.61 1.87
CA VAL A 145 -4.57 8.70 1.13
C VAL A 145 -4.81 8.94 -0.36
N ILE A 146 -5.80 8.27 -0.96
CA ILE A 146 -6.19 8.49 -2.37
C ILE A 146 -6.72 9.92 -2.57
N GLY A 147 -7.60 10.40 -1.69
CA GLY A 147 -8.11 11.77 -1.75
C GLY A 147 -6.97 12.81 -1.64
N HIS A 148 -6.01 12.57 -0.75
CA HIS A 148 -4.83 13.41 -0.66
C HIS A 148 -3.95 13.35 -1.91
N ALA A 149 -3.81 12.18 -2.55
CA ALA A 149 -3.10 12.08 -3.82
C ALA A 149 -3.78 12.93 -4.90
N PHE A 150 -5.12 12.94 -4.94
CA PHE A 150 -5.89 13.77 -5.86
C PHE A 150 -5.65 15.26 -5.66
N ASP A 151 -5.73 15.71 -4.41
CA ASP A 151 -5.48 17.12 -4.04
C ASP A 151 -4.07 17.56 -4.47
N GLN A 152 -3.06 16.72 -4.24
CA GLN A 152 -1.66 17.06 -4.58
C GLN A 152 -1.37 17.00 -6.07
N LEU A 153 -2.04 16.11 -6.81
CA LEU A 153 -1.93 16.03 -8.27
C LEU A 153 -2.80 17.08 -8.97
N GLY A 154 -3.71 17.75 -8.27
CA GLY A 154 -4.66 18.69 -8.85
C GLY A 154 -5.64 18.02 -9.81
N ILE A 155 -6.07 16.80 -9.50
CA ILE A 155 -7.00 16.02 -10.31
C ILE A 155 -8.31 15.79 -9.57
N ASP A 156 -9.43 15.91 -10.28
CA ASP A 156 -10.73 15.52 -9.77
C ASP A 156 -10.96 14.02 -10.03
N ALA A 157 -11.74 13.35 -9.17
CA ALA A 157 -12.13 11.94 -9.33
C ALA A 157 -12.91 11.65 -10.63
N GLY A 158 -13.37 12.69 -11.34
CA GLY A 158 -13.93 12.57 -12.69
C GLY A 158 -12.89 12.31 -13.79
N GLY A 159 -11.60 12.44 -13.48
CA GLY A 159 -10.51 11.98 -14.33
C GLY A 159 -10.36 10.47 -14.21
N HIS A 160 -10.23 9.76 -15.33
CA HIS A 160 -10.01 8.32 -15.29
C HIS A 160 -8.69 8.02 -14.54
N VAL A 161 -8.81 7.56 -13.30
CA VAL A 161 -7.73 7.06 -12.45
C VAL A 161 -7.97 5.59 -12.18
N VAL A 162 -6.89 4.81 -12.09
CA VAL A 162 -6.93 3.41 -11.66
C VAL A 162 -6.03 3.23 -10.44
N MET A 163 -6.53 2.52 -9.43
CA MET A 163 -5.74 2.05 -8.30
C MET A 163 -5.15 0.66 -8.61
N LEU A 164 -3.88 0.45 -8.27
CA LEU A 164 -3.20 -0.84 -8.28
C LEU A 164 -2.81 -1.21 -6.85
N GLY A 165 -3.29 -2.35 -6.36
CA GLY A 165 -3.06 -2.79 -4.99
C GLY A 165 -3.28 -4.29 -4.80
N ASP A 166 -2.86 -4.84 -3.65
CA ASP A 166 -2.95 -6.27 -3.35
C ASP A 166 -3.97 -6.61 -2.27
N ARG A 167 -4.58 -5.62 -1.61
CA ARG A 167 -5.52 -5.83 -0.50
C ARG A 167 -6.93 -5.34 -0.83
N ASP A 168 -7.92 -5.88 -0.11
CA ASP A 168 -9.30 -5.36 -0.10
C ASP A 168 -9.36 -3.84 0.16
N HIS A 169 -8.53 -3.33 1.06
CA HIS A 169 -8.46 -1.90 1.39
C HIS A 169 -8.11 -1.00 0.20
N ASP A 170 -7.36 -1.51 -0.78
CA ASP A 170 -7.08 -0.80 -2.04
C ASP A 170 -8.36 -0.61 -2.86
N VAL A 171 -9.14 -1.68 -2.95
CA VAL A 171 -10.42 -1.72 -3.67
C VAL A 171 -11.46 -0.87 -2.97
N GLU A 172 -11.56 -0.97 -1.64
CA GLU A 172 -12.46 -0.17 -0.81
C GLU A 172 -12.12 1.33 -0.92
N GLY A 173 -10.83 1.66 -0.85
CA GLY A 173 -10.33 3.03 -1.00
C GLY A 173 -10.61 3.62 -2.38
N ALA A 174 -10.39 2.84 -3.43
CA ALA A 174 -10.72 3.19 -4.81
C ALA A 174 -12.23 3.43 -4.98
N THR A 175 -13.05 2.51 -4.46
CA THR A 175 -14.51 2.57 -4.53
C THR A 175 -15.08 3.81 -3.84
N ALA A 176 -14.50 4.22 -2.70
CA ALA A 176 -14.90 5.43 -1.98
C ALA A 176 -14.74 6.72 -2.82
N HIS A 177 -13.87 6.69 -3.82
CA HIS A 177 -13.65 7.79 -4.78
C HIS A 177 -14.25 7.52 -6.16
N GLY A 178 -14.96 6.40 -6.34
CA GLY A 178 -15.58 6.04 -7.62
C GLY A 178 -14.58 5.71 -8.73
N ILE A 179 -13.37 5.24 -8.39
CA ILE A 179 -12.34 4.84 -9.35
C ILE A 179 -12.19 3.32 -9.40
N ASP A 180 -11.70 2.80 -10.53
CA ASP A 180 -11.46 1.38 -10.71
C ASP A 180 -10.21 0.92 -9.93
N CYS A 181 -10.25 -0.32 -9.44
CA CYS A 181 -9.09 -0.97 -8.81
C CYS A 181 -8.71 -2.27 -9.52
N ILE A 182 -7.43 -2.40 -9.87
CA ILE A 182 -6.83 -3.64 -10.35
C ILE A 182 -6.10 -4.29 -9.17
N GLY A 183 -6.49 -5.52 -8.85
CA GLY A 183 -5.87 -6.32 -7.80
C GLY A 183 -4.64 -7.09 -8.30
N VAL A 184 -3.61 -7.23 -7.47
CA VAL A 184 -2.42 -8.03 -7.76
C VAL A 184 -2.26 -9.18 -6.77
N THR A 185 -1.80 -10.36 -7.22
CA THR A 185 -1.82 -11.58 -6.39
C THR A 185 -0.44 -12.06 -5.91
N TRP A 186 0.64 -11.40 -6.32
CA TRP A 186 1.98 -11.69 -5.79
C TRP A 186 2.20 -11.15 -4.37
N GLY A 187 1.29 -10.28 -3.90
CA GLY A 187 1.35 -9.62 -2.60
C GLY A 187 0.87 -10.45 -1.42
N PHE A 188 0.18 -9.78 -0.51
CA PHE A 188 -0.31 -10.33 0.75
C PHE A 188 -1.78 -10.75 0.68
N GLY A 189 -2.60 -10.09 -0.14
CA GLY A 189 -4.01 -10.44 -0.30
C GLY A 189 -4.25 -11.60 -1.26
N SER A 190 -5.44 -12.19 -1.16
CA SER A 190 -5.82 -13.34 -1.98
C SER A 190 -6.66 -12.95 -3.21
N PRO A 191 -6.69 -13.77 -4.27
CA PRO A 191 -7.58 -13.53 -5.40
C PRO A 191 -9.07 -13.51 -5.02
N ALA A 192 -9.47 -14.22 -3.97
CA ALA A 192 -10.84 -14.20 -3.46
C ALA A 192 -11.15 -12.87 -2.76
N GLU A 193 -10.27 -12.44 -1.85
CA GLU A 193 -10.35 -11.14 -1.16
C GLU A 193 -10.51 -9.98 -2.16
N LEU A 194 -9.67 -9.93 -3.20
CA LEU A 194 -9.71 -8.86 -4.20
C LEU A 194 -11.01 -8.87 -5.02
N ARG A 195 -11.48 -10.05 -5.43
CA ARG A 195 -12.72 -10.18 -6.22
C ARG A 195 -13.95 -9.85 -5.39
N ASP A 196 -14.01 -10.34 -4.15
CA ASP A 196 -15.13 -10.13 -3.24
C ASP A 196 -15.22 -8.64 -2.84
N ALA A 197 -14.09 -7.95 -2.74
CA ALA A 197 -14.04 -6.50 -2.52
C ALA A 197 -14.45 -5.67 -3.75
N GLY A 198 -14.47 -6.26 -4.96
CA GLY A 198 -14.92 -5.61 -6.19
C GLY A 198 -13.82 -5.14 -7.15
N ALA A 199 -12.61 -5.71 -7.10
CA ALA A 199 -11.57 -5.38 -8.07
C ALA A 199 -12.04 -5.69 -9.51
N VAL A 200 -11.85 -4.75 -10.43
CA VAL A 200 -12.33 -4.89 -11.82
C VAL A 200 -11.50 -5.87 -12.65
N ALA A 201 -10.27 -6.10 -12.21
CA ALA A 201 -9.38 -7.11 -12.74
C ALA A 201 -8.45 -7.61 -11.61
N VAL A 202 -7.96 -8.84 -11.76
CA VAL A 202 -6.96 -9.43 -10.88
C VAL A 202 -5.84 -10.01 -11.75
N VAL A 203 -4.59 -9.62 -11.49
CA VAL A 203 -3.41 -10.02 -12.28
C VAL A 203 -2.36 -10.72 -11.42
N ASP A 204 -1.68 -11.70 -12.01
CA ASP A 204 -0.75 -12.57 -11.28
C ASP A 204 0.73 -12.21 -11.48
N ARG A 205 1.04 -11.32 -12.42
CA ARG A 205 2.42 -10.95 -12.76
C ARG A 205 2.54 -9.45 -13.03
N PRO A 206 3.62 -8.78 -12.60
CA PRO A 206 3.86 -7.37 -12.92
C PRO A 206 3.84 -7.06 -14.43
N SER A 207 4.27 -8.02 -15.28
CA SER A 207 4.24 -7.90 -16.74
C SER A 207 2.84 -7.75 -17.34
N ASP A 208 1.79 -8.14 -16.61
CA ASP A 208 0.42 -8.15 -17.14
C ASP A 208 -0.34 -6.86 -16.77
N VAL A 209 0.25 -6.02 -15.90
CA VAL A 209 -0.40 -4.81 -15.35
C VAL A 209 -0.65 -3.77 -16.42
N ALA A 210 0.32 -3.47 -17.29
CA ALA A 210 0.16 -2.43 -18.31
C ALA A 210 -1.00 -2.75 -19.27
N ALA A 211 -1.13 -4.02 -19.67
CA ALA A 211 -2.25 -4.48 -20.49
C ALA A 211 -3.59 -4.36 -19.76
N ALA A 212 -3.64 -4.71 -18.47
CA ALA A 212 -4.85 -4.59 -17.64
C ALA A 212 -5.28 -3.12 -17.48
N VAL A 213 -4.36 -2.21 -17.14
CA VAL A 213 -4.61 -0.77 -17.04
C VAL A 213 -5.15 -0.21 -18.36
N SER A 214 -4.52 -0.59 -19.49
CA SER A 214 -4.97 -0.17 -20.82
C SER A 214 -6.36 -0.70 -21.18
N ALA A 215 -6.73 -1.91 -20.74
CA ALA A 215 -8.07 -2.46 -20.93
C ALA A 215 -9.12 -1.68 -20.14
N THR A 216 -8.85 -1.38 -18.85
CA THR A 216 -9.74 -0.62 -17.97
C THR A 216 -10.05 0.77 -18.52
N TYR A 217 -9.02 1.48 -19.01
CA TYR A 217 -9.25 2.80 -19.63
C TYR A 217 -10.06 2.76 -20.92
N ARG A 218 -10.03 1.65 -21.68
CA ARG A 218 -10.83 1.49 -22.91
C ARG A 218 -12.28 1.14 -22.62
N SER A 219 -12.60 0.49 -21.49
CA SER A 219 -13.98 0.17 -21.13
C SER A 219 -14.74 1.38 -20.59
N GLY A 220 -14.09 2.30 -19.87
CA GLY A 220 -14.72 3.51 -19.31
C GLY A 220 -15.01 4.64 -20.30
N GLN A 221 -14.68 4.47 -21.59
CA GLN A 221 -14.95 5.44 -22.67
C GLN A 221 -16.20 5.09 -23.52
N ARG A 222 -16.98 4.07 -23.13
CA ARG A 222 -18.26 3.70 -23.77
C ARG A 222 -19.44 4.16 -22.95
#